data_AF-Q9X9M4-F1
#
_entry.id   AF-Q9X9M4-F1
#
_cell.length_a   1.000
_cell.length_b   1.000
_cell.length_c   1.000
_cell.angle_alpha   90.00
_cell.angle_beta   90.00
_cell.angle_gamma   90.00
#
_symmetry.space_group_name_H-M   'P 1'
#
loop_
_entity.id
_entity.type
_entity.pdbx_description
1 polymer ?
#
loop_
_entity_poly.entity_id
_entity_poly.type
_entity_poly.pdbx_seq_one_letter_code
_entity_poly.pdbx_strand_id
1 'polypeptide(L)'
;MTEEINFDLTKLEEEYNESKKEASTLFDEDGYLKTFKDIRKQFINILEQKKEIAYQKGYDLYMNNPKVLLKLAKAEKDEENGELIRKTVIEDAKKEGEKAKKNATPKTPLECAEFLKKYIRFIRIRPKGKGRERLYTFTRQILGIYLEDDEFLHDLMVTIHPNNTERLGNDALYKIAHSVPLKDKQENYVVVGGELYNNETGEFTQFDPRIIVTRKVRMGYNPDATEPIIDGWKPTVWLKGLFNGDRDSYDLAIQIIRATITGKTLENIFWLYGEGGTGKGTFQTLLENLVGSENVASFKIDGASGKFDTSILIGKTVVIGDDIQKDVVIKDTSVVFSLATGDPIRIEDKGKRPYTTRKRMTVVQSSNGFPRMNADQKAINRRFRVLTFSELKGKADKRIKNDYVGRKEVLEYFVKLAIETPFRDVNPQKSIEFLDEAYKEMNPVADFVDRFFNDEVIKCNYVPNGYVFECFKAYCEKNQNRNYFLNSRTLHKQIKKILPKTFRPKEVTIKKGQKFYEEFNPHLVSNPWHFDAYDNGRNKKEDQQDAKKERGYGKN
;
A
#
# COMPACT_ATOMS: atom_id res chain seq x y z
N MET A 1 64.78 -12.15 36.56
CA MET A 1 63.77 -11.61 35.63
C MET A 1 62.80 -12.72 35.31
N THR A 2 61.76 -12.85 36.12
CA THR A 2 60.63 -13.75 35.91
C THR A 2 59.41 -12.87 36.13
N GLU A 3 58.95 -12.24 35.06
CA GLU A 3 57.68 -11.52 35.06
C GLU A 3 56.57 -12.56 35.10
N GLU A 4 55.97 -12.73 36.28
CA GLU A 4 54.66 -13.37 36.42
C GLU A 4 53.64 -12.52 35.66
N ILE A 5 53.20 -13.03 34.51
CA ILE A 5 52.01 -12.54 33.83
C ILE A 5 50.83 -12.94 34.71
N ASN A 6 50.47 -12.06 35.64
CA ASN A 6 49.29 -12.19 36.46
C ASN A 6 48.07 -11.97 35.55
N PHE A 7 47.53 -13.07 35.02
CA PHE A 7 46.32 -13.09 34.23
C PHE A 7 45.17 -12.73 35.19
N ASP A 8 44.68 -11.49 35.09
CA ASP A 8 43.63 -10.95 35.96
C ASP A 8 42.29 -11.65 35.66
N LEU A 9 42.13 -12.84 36.24
CA LEU A 9 40.95 -13.69 36.15
C LEU A 9 39.68 -12.93 36.59
N THR A 10 39.83 -11.93 37.46
CA THR A 10 38.74 -11.10 37.97
C THR A 10 38.21 -10.18 36.88
N LYS A 11 39.09 -9.63 36.04
CA LYS A 11 38.72 -8.80 34.89
C LYS A 11 38.05 -9.60 33.76
N LEU A 12 38.50 -10.82 33.53
CA LEU A 12 37.87 -11.77 32.59
C LEU A 12 36.54 -12.29 33.09
N GLU A 13 36.38 -12.51 34.40
CA GLU A 13 35.10 -12.84 35.01
C GLU A 13 34.13 -11.66 34.98
N GLU A 14 34.61 -10.43 35.14
CA GLU A 14 33.81 -9.20 34.96
C GLU A 14 33.36 -9.03 33.50
N GLU A 15 34.26 -9.16 32.51
CA GLU A 15 33.92 -9.12 31.08
C GLU A 15 32.96 -10.28 30.69
N TYR A 16 33.15 -11.47 31.26
CA TYR A 16 32.26 -12.62 31.06
C TYR A 16 30.89 -12.40 31.71
N ASN A 17 30.83 -11.81 32.90
CA ASN A 17 29.59 -11.48 33.60
C ASN A 17 28.84 -10.30 32.96
N GLU A 18 29.56 -9.32 32.41
CA GLU A 18 29.00 -8.27 31.54
C GLU A 18 28.44 -8.87 30.25
N SER A 19 29.16 -9.80 29.61
CA SER A 19 28.65 -10.51 28.42
C SER A 19 27.41 -11.36 28.72
N LYS A 20 27.29 -11.92 29.94
CA LYS A 20 26.08 -12.62 30.44
C LYS A 20 24.93 -11.66 30.73
N LYS A 21 25.21 -10.48 31.30
CA LYS A 21 24.22 -9.40 31.48
C LYS A 21 23.70 -8.93 30.13
N GLU A 22 24.57 -8.67 29.15
CA GLU A 22 24.19 -8.33 27.77
C GLU A 22 23.39 -9.47 27.10
N ALA A 23 23.77 -10.73 27.29
CA ALA A 23 23.03 -11.89 26.77
C ALA A 23 21.59 -11.99 27.33
N SER A 24 21.37 -11.62 28.60
CA SER A 24 20.02 -11.55 29.20
C SER A 24 19.14 -10.43 28.61
N THR A 25 19.76 -9.41 28.01
CA THR A 25 19.07 -8.30 27.33
C THR A 25 18.80 -8.57 25.84
N LEU A 26 19.40 -9.60 25.26
CA LEU A 26 19.33 -9.89 23.82
C LEU A 26 18.05 -10.61 23.39
N PHE A 27 17.56 -11.52 24.24
CA PHE A 27 16.40 -12.37 23.96
C PHE A 27 15.17 -11.95 24.78
N ASP A 28 13.99 -12.25 24.24
CA ASP A 28 12.70 -12.07 24.91
C ASP A 28 12.28 -13.28 25.74
N GLU A 29 11.12 -13.17 26.40
CA GLU A 29 10.63 -14.20 27.31
C GLU A 29 10.43 -15.56 26.63
N ASP A 30 10.21 -15.58 25.31
CA ASP A 30 10.08 -16.82 24.53
C ASP A 30 11.41 -17.24 23.86
N GLY A 31 12.52 -16.58 24.17
CA GLY A 31 13.87 -16.92 23.68
C GLY A 31 14.21 -16.38 22.29
N TYR A 32 13.40 -15.48 21.72
CA TYR A 32 13.68 -14.86 20.42
C TYR A 32 14.42 -13.53 20.57
N LEU A 33 15.17 -13.12 19.54
CA LEU A 33 15.86 -11.84 19.54
C LEU A 33 14.89 -10.67 19.77
N LYS A 34 15.20 -9.83 20.76
CA LYS A 34 14.48 -8.58 21.03
C LYS A 34 14.70 -7.55 19.92
N THR A 35 15.83 -7.61 19.20
CA THR A 35 16.25 -6.60 18.21
C THR A 35 17.03 -7.18 17.04
N PHE A 36 16.82 -6.60 15.84
CA PHE A 36 17.58 -6.94 14.64
C PHE A 36 18.68 -5.91 14.33
N LYS A 37 18.90 -4.92 15.21
CA LYS A 37 20.00 -3.97 15.07
C LYS A 37 21.33 -4.73 15.11
N ASP A 38 22.15 -4.61 14.06
CA ASP A 38 23.40 -5.35 13.93
C ASP A 38 23.25 -6.88 14.02
N ILE A 39 22.11 -7.43 13.57
CA ILE A 39 21.79 -8.87 13.66
C ILE A 39 22.90 -9.78 13.11
N ARG A 40 23.61 -9.36 12.07
CA ARG A 40 24.74 -10.13 11.52
C ARG A 40 25.85 -10.29 12.56
N LYS A 41 26.20 -9.20 13.28
CA LYS A 41 27.18 -9.22 14.37
C LYS A 41 26.67 -10.06 15.54
N GLN A 42 25.40 -9.95 15.90
CA GLN A 42 24.79 -10.78 16.96
C GLN A 42 24.91 -12.28 16.63
N PHE A 43 24.61 -12.67 15.39
CA PHE A 43 24.71 -14.07 14.95
C PHE A 43 26.15 -14.57 14.93
N ILE A 44 27.11 -13.75 14.49
CA ILE A 44 28.53 -14.08 14.56
C ILE A 44 28.94 -14.34 16.01
N ASN A 45 28.58 -13.46 16.95
CA ASN A 45 28.88 -13.63 18.37
C ASN A 45 28.26 -14.91 18.95
N ILE A 46 27.00 -15.21 18.63
CA ILE A 46 26.32 -16.45 19.05
C ILE A 46 27.05 -17.69 18.51
N LEU A 47 27.54 -17.65 17.27
CA LEU A 47 28.27 -18.74 16.66
C LEU A 47 29.66 -18.93 17.28
N GLU A 48 30.39 -17.86 17.58
CA GLU A 48 31.68 -17.94 18.28
C GLU A 48 31.54 -18.49 19.70
N GLN A 49 30.56 -18.02 20.47
CA GLN A 49 30.28 -18.59 21.80
C GLN A 49 29.97 -20.09 21.74
N LYS A 50 29.19 -20.53 20.74
CA LYS A 50 28.91 -21.96 20.53
C LYS A 50 30.17 -22.75 20.19
N LYS A 51 31.05 -22.18 19.37
CA LYS A 51 32.34 -22.78 19.00
C LYS A 51 33.24 -22.96 20.21
N GLU A 52 33.36 -21.95 21.07
CA GLU A 52 34.16 -21.99 22.29
C GLU A 52 33.63 -23.03 23.28
N ILE A 53 32.32 -23.03 23.55
CA ILE A 53 31.69 -24.03 24.43
C ILE A 53 31.90 -25.45 23.90
N ALA A 54 31.77 -25.65 22.58
CA ALA A 54 31.98 -26.95 21.98
C ALA A 54 33.45 -27.39 22.02
N TYR A 55 34.39 -26.46 21.81
CA TYR A 55 35.82 -26.70 21.96
C TYR A 55 36.13 -27.19 23.38
N GLN A 56 35.68 -26.45 24.39
CA GLN A 56 35.94 -26.77 25.79
C GLN A 56 35.34 -28.14 26.16
N LYS A 57 34.10 -28.41 25.77
CA LYS A 57 33.46 -29.72 25.99
C LYS A 57 34.22 -30.85 25.30
N GLY A 58 34.68 -30.66 24.07
CA GLY A 58 35.45 -31.67 23.34
C GLY A 58 36.79 -31.96 24.01
N TYR A 59 37.48 -30.89 24.45
CA TYR A 59 38.73 -30.97 25.21
C TYR A 59 38.54 -31.72 26.53
N ASP A 60 37.53 -31.34 27.32
CA ASP A 60 37.25 -31.93 28.63
C ASP A 60 36.80 -33.38 28.53
N LEU A 61 35.98 -33.73 27.53
CA LEU A 61 35.56 -35.12 27.29
C LEU A 61 36.75 -36.01 26.96
N TYR A 62 37.74 -35.50 26.22
CA TYR A 62 38.96 -36.24 25.93
C TYR A 62 39.84 -36.40 27.17
N MET A 63 40.07 -35.31 27.92
CA MET A 63 40.92 -35.31 29.12
C MET A 63 40.36 -36.19 30.24
N ASN A 64 39.04 -36.25 30.37
CA ASN A 64 38.35 -37.08 31.37
C ASN A 64 38.12 -38.53 30.91
N ASN A 65 38.60 -38.93 29.73
CA ASN A 65 38.48 -40.30 29.26
C ASN A 65 39.32 -41.25 30.15
N PRO A 66 38.77 -42.34 30.69
CA PRO A 66 39.49 -43.26 31.58
C PRO A 66 40.82 -43.77 31.00
N LYS A 67 40.89 -44.01 29.68
CA LYS A 67 42.13 -44.45 29.01
C LYS A 67 43.19 -43.36 28.97
N VAL A 68 42.79 -42.10 28.86
CA VAL A 68 43.68 -40.93 28.85
C VAL A 68 44.20 -40.66 30.26
N LEU A 69 43.33 -40.72 31.27
CA LEU A 69 43.73 -40.61 32.68
C LEU A 69 44.75 -41.69 33.08
N LEU A 70 44.54 -42.94 32.64
CA LEU A 70 45.50 -44.04 32.82
C LEU A 70 46.85 -43.78 32.12
N LYS A 71 46.84 -43.16 30.93
CA LYS A 71 48.08 -42.76 30.24
C LYS A 71 48.82 -41.66 30.99
N LEU A 72 48.10 -40.66 31.52
CA LEU A 72 48.67 -39.57 32.29
C LEU A 72 49.28 -40.06 33.62
N ALA A 73 48.58 -40.94 34.33
CA ALA A 73 49.09 -41.56 35.56
C ALA A 73 50.35 -42.42 35.33
N LYS A 74 50.48 -43.04 34.14
CA LYS A 74 51.71 -43.74 33.75
C LYS A 74 52.85 -42.78 33.44
N ALA A 75 52.55 -41.65 32.79
CA ALA A 75 53.52 -40.60 32.47
C ALA A 75 54.10 -39.91 33.71
N GLU A 76 53.37 -39.90 34.84
CA GLU A 76 53.91 -39.40 36.12
C GLU A 76 55.05 -40.25 36.69
N LYS A 77 55.14 -41.52 36.29
CA LYS A 77 56.14 -42.48 36.76
C LYS A 77 57.26 -42.74 35.75
N ASP A 78 57.24 -42.06 34.62
CA ASP A 78 58.18 -42.24 33.51
C ASP A 78 59.06 -40.99 33.37
N GLU A 79 60.27 -41.03 33.95
CA GLU A 79 61.21 -39.90 33.98
C GLU A 79 61.80 -39.57 32.60
N GLU A 80 61.82 -40.53 31.68
CA GLU A 80 62.40 -40.36 30.33
C GLU A 80 61.39 -39.81 29.33
N ASN A 81 60.16 -40.34 29.31
CA ASN A 81 59.16 -40.05 28.28
C ASN A 81 57.89 -39.36 28.82
N GLY A 82 57.76 -39.17 30.13
CA GLY A 82 56.56 -38.62 30.76
C GLY A 82 56.14 -37.25 30.22
N GLU A 83 57.11 -36.37 29.92
CA GLU A 83 56.83 -35.05 29.34
C GLU A 83 56.29 -35.15 27.91
N LEU A 84 56.86 -36.03 27.08
CA LEU A 84 56.42 -36.26 25.71
C LEU A 84 54.99 -36.83 25.66
N ILE A 85 54.68 -37.75 26.58
CA ILE A 85 53.33 -38.33 26.71
C ILE A 85 52.33 -37.24 27.10
N ARG A 86 52.65 -36.37 28.06
CA ARG A 86 51.78 -35.23 28.45
C ARG A 86 51.54 -34.28 27.28
N LYS A 87 52.59 -33.90 26.53
CA LYS A 87 52.46 -33.04 25.35
C LYS A 87 51.56 -33.65 24.29
N THR A 88 51.73 -34.95 24.00
CA THR A 88 50.91 -35.68 23.01
C THR A 88 49.44 -35.72 23.42
N VAL A 89 49.16 -36.00 24.70
CA VAL A 89 47.79 -36.01 25.23
C VAL A 89 47.13 -34.63 25.11
N ILE A 90 47.85 -33.55 25.44
CA ILE A 90 47.36 -32.18 25.30
C ILE A 90 47.10 -31.85 23.82
N GLU A 91 47.98 -32.23 22.90
CA GLU A 91 47.76 -32.03 21.46
C GLU A 91 46.53 -32.77 20.94
N ASP A 92 46.32 -34.01 21.35
CA ASP A 92 45.15 -34.79 20.95
C ASP A 92 43.86 -34.23 21.57
N ALA A 93 43.91 -33.74 22.82
CA ALA A 93 42.80 -33.02 23.44
C ALA A 93 42.44 -31.75 22.66
N LYS A 94 43.44 -30.98 22.22
CA LYS A 94 43.26 -29.80 21.36
C LYS A 94 42.64 -30.18 20.01
N LYS A 95 43.05 -31.31 19.39
CA LYS A 95 42.46 -31.81 18.14
C LYS A 95 40.99 -32.18 18.30
N GLU A 96 40.62 -32.88 19.37
CA GLU A 96 39.22 -33.22 19.64
C GLU A 96 38.39 -31.96 19.96
N GLY A 97 38.97 -30.98 20.67
CA GLY A 97 38.37 -29.66 20.83
C GLY A 97 38.11 -28.95 19.50
N GLU A 98 39.10 -28.85 18.60
CA GLU A 98 38.94 -28.24 17.27
C GLU A 98 37.92 -28.98 16.39
N LYS A 99 37.86 -30.31 16.49
CA LYS A 99 36.86 -31.14 15.81
C LYS A 99 35.46 -30.88 16.34
N ALA A 100 35.28 -30.77 17.65
CA ALA A 100 34.00 -30.41 18.26
C ALA A 100 33.57 -28.99 17.86
N LYS A 101 34.50 -28.03 17.87
CA LYS A 101 34.31 -26.65 17.39
C LYS A 101 33.81 -26.60 15.95
N LYS A 102 34.46 -27.34 15.03
CA LYS A 102 34.06 -27.43 13.61
C LYS A 102 32.68 -28.06 13.43
N ASN A 103 32.23 -28.90 14.36
CA ASN A 103 30.92 -29.54 14.33
C ASN A 103 29.80 -28.71 14.98
N ALA A 104 30.13 -27.64 15.70
CA ALA A 104 29.19 -26.85 16.48
C ALA A 104 28.41 -25.80 15.66
N THR A 105 28.89 -25.47 14.46
CA THR A 105 28.25 -24.49 13.57
C THR A 105 27.40 -25.16 12.51
N PRO A 106 26.34 -24.50 12.01
CA PRO A 106 25.60 -24.95 10.84
C PRO A 106 26.52 -25.17 9.63
N LYS A 107 26.36 -26.33 8.98
CA LYS A 107 27.09 -26.77 7.77
C LYS A 107 26.16 -26.97 6.59
N THR A 108 24.87 -27.09 6.85
CA THR A 108 23.86 -27.22 5.80
C THR A 108 22.90 -26.02 5.80
N PRO A 109 22.31 -25.70 4.65
CA PRO A 109 21.23 -24.71 4.55
C PRO A 109 20.08 -25.00 5.52
N LEU A 110 19.75 -26.28 5.75
CA LEU A 110 18.73 -26.68 6.70
C LEU A 110 19.12 -26.37 8.15
N GLU A 111 20.36 -26.63 8.54
CA GLU A 111 20.86 -26.25 9.87
C GLU A 111 20.91 -24.73 10.05
N CYS A 112 21.20 -23.97 8.98
CA CYS A 112 21.11 -22.51 9.01
C CYS A 112 19.67 -22.05 9.23
N ALA A 113 18.72 -22.66 8.53
CA ALA A 113 17.29 -22.42 8.71
C ALA A 113 16.81 -22.73 10.14
N GLU A 114 17.20 -23.88 10.71
CA GLU A 114 16.87 -24.22 12.10
C GLU A 114 17.54 -23.26 13.10
N PHE A 115 18.77 -22.81 12.81
CA PHE A 115 19.41 -21.75 13.58
C PHE A 115 18.59 -20.46 13.55
N LEU A 116 18.15 -20.00 12.37
CA LEU A 116 17.30 -18.83 12.26
C LEU A 116 16.00 -19.01 13.05
N LYS A 117 15.31 -20.15 12.89
CA LYS A 117 14.05 -20.46 13.57
C LYS A 117 14.17 -20.45 15.10
N LYS A 118 15.35 -20.78 15.63
CA LYS A 118 15.63 -20.73 17.06
C LYS A 118 15.64 -19.31 17.63
N TYR A 119 16.08 -18.32 16.85
CA TYR A 119 16.33 -16.96 17.34
C TYR A 119 15.41 -15.90 16.72
N ILE A 120 14.73 -16.21 15.62
CA ILE A 120 13.79 -15.32 14.92
C ILE A 120 12.38 -15.91 14.99
N ARG A 121 11.39 -15.07 15.29
CA ARG A 121 9.98 -15.49 15.20
C ARG A 121 9.55 -15.52 13.74
N PHE A 122 9.08 -16.69 13.33
CA PHE A 122 8.49 -16.91 12.01
C PHE A 122 7.02 -17.28 12.15
N ILE A 123 6.21 -16.78 11.23
CA ILE A 123 4.81 -17.21 11.07
C ILE A 123 4.50 -17.38 9.58
N ARG A 124 3.37 -18.02 9.29
CA ARG A 124 2.66 -17.82 8.04
C ARG A 124 1.42 -17.01 8.29
N ILE A 125 1.11 -16.11 7.35
CA ILE A 125 -0.17 -15.43 7.32
C ILE A 125 -1.09 -16.19 6.37
N ARG A 126 -2.29 -16.53 6.86
CA ARG A 126 -3.27 -17.27 6.07
C ARG A 126 -3.66 -16.48 4.83
N PRO A 127 -3.52 -17.05 3.61
CA PRO A 127 -3.94 -16.36 2.40
C PRO A 127 -5.47 -16.24 2.37
N LYS A 128 -5.98 -15.07 1.96
CA LYS A 128 -7.42 -14.80 1.84
C LYS A 128 -8.00 -15.24 0.48
N GLY A 129 -7.30 -16.08 -0.30
CA GLY A 129 -7.69 -16.52 -1.65
C GLY A 129 -6.86 -17.71 -2.17
N LYS A 130 -6.98 -18.04 -3.47
CA LYS A 130 -6.16 -19.08 -4.12
C LYS A 130 -4.70 -18.61 -4.24
N GLY A 131 -3.76 -19.29 -3.56
CA GLY A 131 -2.33 -18.97 -3.58
C GLY A 131 -1.54 -19.78 -2.55
N ARG A 132 -0.20 -19.74 -2.64
CA ARG A 132 0.69 -20.34 -1.63
C ARG A 132 0.70 -19.48 -0.35
N GLU A 133 0.82 -20.15 0.78
CA GLU A 133 1.07 -19.57 2.09
C GLU A 133 2.55 -19.12 2.17
N ARG A 134 2.81 -17.82 2.23
CA ARG A 134 4.18 -17.26 2.31
C ARG A 134 4.68 -17.16 3.75
N LEU A 135 6.01 -17.25 3.91
CA LEU A 135 6.69 -17.10 5.19
C LEU A 135 6.82 -15.62 5.52
N TYR A 136 6.41 -15.24 6.72
CA TYR A 136 6.60 -13.90 7.26
C TYR A 136 7.58 -13.95 8.43
N THR A 137 8.54 -13.04 8.42
CA THR A 137 9.53 -12.84 9.47
C THR A 137 9.10 -11.72 10.39
N PHE A 138 9.14 -11.98 11.69
CA PHE A 138 8.90 -10.95 12.67
C PHE A 138 10.16 -10.09 12.86
N THR A 139 10.07 -8.78 12.67
CA THR A 139 11.19 -7.85 12.80
C THR A 139 10.97 -6.89 13.98
N ARG A 140 11.33 -7.31 15.20
CA ARG A 140 10.89 -6.64 16.45
C ARG A 140 11.26 -5.16 16.60
N GLN A 141 12.44 -4.73 16.16
CA GLN A 141 12.89 -3.33 16.41
C GLN A 141 13.13 -2.48 15.17
N ILE A 142 13.35 -3.03 13.97
CA ILE A 142 13.42 -2.15 12.78
C ILE A 142 12.01 -1.67 12.46
N LEU A 143 11.03 -2.59 12.46
CA LEU A 143 9.67 -2.24 12.08
C LEU A 143 8.58 -2.57 13.12
N GLY A 144 8.80 -3.51 14.05
CA GLY A 144 7.72 -3.95 14.95
C GLY A 144 6.57 -4.62 14.17
N ILE A 145 6.88 -5.17 12.98
CA ILE A 145 5.89 -5.79 12.10
C ILE A 145 6.44 -7.10 11.56
N TYR A 146 5.52 -7.90 11.05
CA TYR A 146 5.79 -9.06 10.23
C TYR A 146 6.03 -8.62 8.78
N LEU A 147 7.22 -8.92 8.27
CA LEU A 147 7.65 -8.62 6.91
C LEU A 147 7.79 -9.88 6.07
N GLU A 148 7.77 -9.67 4.77
CA GLU A 148 8.09 -10.68 3.78
C GLU A 148 9.36 -10.20 3.07
N ASP A 149 10.51 -10.76 3.46
CA ASP A 149 11.82 -10.37 2.96
C ASP A 149 12.72 -11.61 2.84
N ASP A 150 12.56 -12.32 1.71
CA ASP A 150 13.35 -13.53 1.41
C ASP A 150 14.84 -13.19 1.26
N GLU A 151 15.15 -12.02 0.70
CA GLU A 151 16.53 -11.57 0.45
C GLU A 151 17.28 -11.36 1.76
N PHE A 152 16.65 -10.67 2.72
CA PHE A 152 17.19 -10.54 4.08
C PHE A 152 17.44 -11.90 4.74
N LEU A 153 16.55 -12.86 4.54
CA LEU A 153 16.74 -14.21 5.09
C LEU A 153 17.92 -14.94 4.45
N HIS A 154 18.07 -14.84 3.13
CA HIS A 154 19.24 -15.39 2.42
C HIS A 154 20.54 -14.76 2.90
N ASP A 155 20.58 -13.44 3.09
CA ASP A 155 21.74 -12.73 3.65
C ASP A 155 22.13 -13.24 5.04
N LEU A 156 21.16 -13.52 5.90
CA LEU A 156 21.42 -14.11 7.22
C LEU A 156 21.94 -15.55 7.09
N MET A 157 21.40 -16.35 6.16
CA MET A 157 21.89 -17.70 5.90
C MET A 157 23.34 -17.69 5.40
N VAL A 158 23.71 -16.75 4.52
CA VAL A 158 25.10 -16.57 4.04
C VAL A 158 26.01 -16.10 5.17
N THR A 159 25.51 -15.23 6.07
CA THR A 159 26.25 -14.80 7.27
C THR A 159 26.58 -15.97 8.19
N ILE A 160 25.66 -16.92 8.34
CA ILE A 160 25.85 -18.12 9.18
C ILE A 160 26.78 -19.13 8.50
N HIS A 161 26.58 -19.36 7.20
CA HIS A 161 27.35 -20.30 6.40
C HIS A 161 27.56 -19.77 4.97
N PRO A 162 28.77 -19.27 4.64
CA PRO A 162 29.03 -18.58 3.37
C PRO A 162 28.80 -19.40 2.09
N ASN A 163 28.85 -20.74 2.17
CA ASN A 163 28.68 -21.62 1.00
C ASN A 163 27.19 -21.90 0.68
N ASN A 164 26.24 -21.23 1.33
CA ASN A 164 24.83 -21.35 1.01
C ASN A 164 24.55 -20.75 -0.38
N THR A 165 23.90 -21.53 -1.25
CA THR A 165 23.41 -21.05 -2.55
C THR A 165 21.95 -20.64 -2.44
N GLU A 166 21.50 -19.72 -3.30
CA GLU A 166 20.09 -19.26 -3.34
C GLU A 166 19.10 -20.42 -3.45
N ARG A 167 19.38 -21.41 -4.32
CA ARG A 167 18.52 -22.59 -4.50
C ARG A 167 18.37 -23.38 -3.20
N LEU A 168 19.47 -23.65 -2.53
CA LEU A 168 19.47 -24.42 -1.29
C LEU A 168 18.86 -23.62 -0.12
N GLY A 169 19.05 -22.29 -0.11
CA GLY A 169 18.37 -21.38 0.81
C GLY A 169 16.86 -21.43 0.63
N ASN A 170 16.36 -21.40 -0.61
CA ASN A 170 14.94 -21.47 -0.92
C ASN A 170 14.31 -22.78 -0.43
N ASP A 171 14.99 -23.91 -0.60
CA ASP A 171 14.54 -25.21 -0.10
C ASP A 171 14.49 -25.24 1.44
N ALA A 172 15.45 -24.60 2.12
CA ALA A 172 15.48 -24.51 3.57
C ALA A 172 14.38 -23.58 4.13
N LEU A 173 14.19 -22.39 3.53
CA LEU A 173 13.11 -21.46 3.89
C LEU A 173 11.73 -22.09 3.64
N TYR A 174 11.58 -22.87 2.57
CA TYR A 174 10.37 -23.65 2.31
C TYR A 174 10.04 -24.62 3.45
N LYS A 175 11.06 -25.30 4.02
CA LYS A 175 10.89 -26.19 5.18
C LYS A 175 10.53 -25.42 6.44
N ILE A 176 11.17 -24.28 6.71
CA ILE A 176 10.80 -23.40 7.83
C ILE A 176 9.32 -23.03 7.71
N ALA A 177 8.89 -22.57 6.54
CA ALA A 177 7.52 -22.18 6.29
C ALA A 177 6.53 -23.28 6.66
N HIS A 178 6.77 -24.53 6.27
CA HIS A 178 5.83 -25.63 6.61
C HIS A 178 5.87 -26.05 8.08
N SER A 179 6.84 -25.57 8.86
CA SER A 179 7.05 -25.92 10.27
C SER A 179 6.62 -24.84 11.27
N VAL A 180 6.13 -23.68 10.78
CA VAL A 180 5.77 -22.51 11.61
C VAL A 180 4.26 -22.28 11.62
N PRO A 181 3.70 -21.66 12.69
CA PRO A 181 2.26 -21.53 12.84
C PRO A 181 1.64 -20.66 11.74
N LEU A 182 0.46 -21.07 11.29
CA LEU A 182 -0.42 -20.29 10.42
C LEU A 182 -1.31 -19.38 11.29
N LYS A 183 -1.25 -18.07 11.06
CA LYS A 183 -1.97 -17.03 11.82
C LYS A 183 -2.80 -16.15 10.88
N ASP A 184 -3.82 -15.51 11.44
CA ASP A 184 -4.56 -14.45 10.77
C ASP A 184 -3.93 -13.10 11.11
N LYS A 185 -3.91 -12.21 10.11
CA LYS A 185 -3.48 -10.82 10.28
C LYS A 185 -4.60 -10.01 10.94
N GLN A 186 -4.26 -9.17 11.91
CA GLN A 186 -5.19 -8.20 12.50
C GLN A 186 -5.15 -6.87 11.70
N GLU A 187 -6.17 -6.66 10.86
CA GLU A 187 -6.23 -5.52 9.91
C GLU A 187 -6.58 -4.17 10.56
N ASN A 188 -7.07 -4.17 11.81
CA ASN A 188 -7.37 -2.96 12.58
C ASN A 188 -6.12 -2.34 13.22
N TYR A 189 -4.97 -3.03 13.21
CA TYR A 189 -3.75 -2.53 13.84
C TYR A 189 -2.72 -2.00 12.85
N VAL A 190 -1.96 -1.00 13.30
CA VAL A 190 -0.82 -0.41 12.58
C VAL A 190 0.24 -0.01 13.60
N VAL A 191 1.52 -0.13 13.23
CA VAL A 191 2.61 0.41 14.04
C VAL A 191 2.88 1.85 13.62
N VAL A 192 2.77 2.80 14.55
CA VAL A 192 3.04 4.23 14.32
C VAL A 192 4.29 4.58 15.11
N GLY A 193 5.41 4.78 14.40
CA GLY A 193 6.72 4.92 15.02
C GLY A 193 7.15 3.64 15.76
N GLY A 194 7.00 3.63 17.08
CA GLY A 194 7.38 2.49 17.95
C GLY A 194 6.20 1.81 18.64
N GLU A 195 4.98 2.31 18.48
CA GLU A 195 3.82 1.90 19.25
C GLU A 195 2.74 1.27 18.36
N LEU A 196 1.91 0.44 18.96
CA LEU A 196 0.82 -0.24 18.30
C LEU A 196 -0.46 0.60 18.42
N TYR A 197 -1.02 1.04 17.30
CA TYR A 197 -2.25 1.81 17.25
C TYR A 197 -3.43 0.95 16.76
N ASN A 198 -4.54 1.01 17.48
CA ASN A 198 -5.79 0.32 17.13
C ASN A 198 -6.77 1.28 16.43
N ASN A 199 -7.13 0.99 15.17
CA ASN A 199 -8.06 1.78 14.36
C ASN A 199 -9.53 1.76 14.81
N GLU A 200 -9.88 0.84 15.71
CA GLU A 200 -11.23 0.69 16.26
C GLU A 200 -11.37 1.46 17.58
N THR A 201 -10.42 1.32 18.50
CA THR A 201 -10.47 2.00 19.81
C THR A 201 -9.82 3.38 19.79
N GLY A 202 -8.88 3.64 18.87
CA GLY A 202 -8.08 4.87 18.84
C GLY A 202 -6.94 4.90 19.87
N GLU A 203 -6.63 3.76 20.49
CA GLU A 203 -5.64 3.68 21.57
C GLU A 203 -4.27 3.23 21.07
N PHE A 204 -3.24 3.68 21.79
CA PHE A 204 -1.86 3.24 21.66
C PHE A 204 -1.51 2.26 22.76
N THR A 205 -0.85 1.17 22.38
CA THR A 205 -0.30 0.20 23.32
C THR A 205 1.14 -0.14 22.96
N GLN A 206 1.87 -0.70 23.93
CA GLN A 206 3.19 -1.25 23.65
C GLN A 206 3.10 -2.39 22.64
N PHE A 207 4.15 -2.51 21.85
CA PHE A 207 4.25 -3.55 20.83
C PHE A 207 4.11 -4.97 21.43
N ASP A 208 3.24 -5.79 20.84
CA ASP A 208 3.01 -7.19 21.22
C ASP A 208 3.19 -8.12 19.99
N PRO A 209 4.18 -9.05 19.99
CA PRO A 209 4.41 -9.97 18.87
C PRO A 209 3.25 -10.94 18.61
N ARG A 210 2.30 -11.07 19.53
CA ARG A 210 1.08 -11.87 19.32
C ARG A 210 0.10 -11.16 18.39
N ILE A 211 0.23 -9.85 18.21
CA ILE A 211 -0.57 -9.04 17.28
C ILE A 211 0.17 -8.97 15.94
N ILE A 212 -0.39 -9.65 14.94
CA ILE A 212 0.20 -9.80 13.61
C ILE A 212 -0.12 -8.57 12.76
N VAL A 213 0.80 -7.62 12.78
CA VAL A 213 0.75 -6.39 11.99
C VAL A 213 1.78 -6.44 10.88
N THR A 214 1.43 -5.91 9.69
CA THR A 214 2.34 -5.82 8.53
C THR A 214 2.48 -4.40 8.00
N ARG A 215 1.88 -3.41 8.69
CA ARG A 215 1.90 -2.00 8.32
C ARG A 215 2.65 -1.22 9.40
N LYS A 216 3.65 -0.46 9.00
CA LYS A 216 4.33 0.53 9.83
C LYS A 216 4.34 1.90 9.15
N VAL A 217 4.27 2.93 9.97
CA VAL A 217 4.57 4.32 9.64
C VAL A 217 5.86 4.73 10.36
N ARG A 218 6.79 5.36 9.64
CA ARG A 218 8.08 5.78 10.21
C ARG A 218 7.92 6.80 11.34
N MET A 219 7.07 7.81 11.16
CA MET A 219 6.84 8.84 12.18
C MET A 219 5.94 8.34 13.31
N GLY A 220 6.37 8.56 14.56
CA GLY A 220 5.62 8.25 15.78
C GLY A 220 4.60 9.31 16.15
N TYR A 221 3.66 8.94 17.02
CA TYR A 221 2.73 9.85 17.65
C TYR A 221 3.38 10.52 18.86
N ASN A 222 3.21 11.83 18.98
CA ASN A 222 3.66 12.61 20.13
C ASN A 222 2.47 13.45 20.64
N PRO A 223 1.86 13.12 21.79
CA PRO A 223 0.72 13.85 22.32
C PRO A 223 1.07 15.30 22.69
N ASP A 224 2.34 15.59 22.97
CA ASP A 224 2.82 16.92 23.33
C ASP A 224 3.22 17.76 22.11
N ALA A 225 3.08 17.21 20.89
CA ALA A 225 3.37 17.97 19.67
C ALA A 225 2.49 19.21 19.57
N THR A 226 3.13 20.36 19.36
CA THR A 226 2.50 21.65 19.10
C THR A 226 2.77 22.10 17.67
N GLU A 227 1.91 22.95 17.11
CA GLU A 227 2.13 23.48 15.76
C GLU A 227 3.44 24.31 15.72
N PRO A 228 4.47 23.89 14.95
CA PRO A 228 5.71 24.64 14.86
C PRO A 228 5.53 25.92 14.03
N ILE A 229 6.37 26.92 14.35
CA ILE A 229 6.51 28.14 13.56
C ILE A 229 7.94 28.17 13.03
N ILE A 230 8.10 28.07 11.71
CA ILE A 230 9.42 28.02 11.04
C ILE A 230 9.52 29.23 10.14
N ASP A 231 10.34 30.23 10.48
CA ASP A 231 10.47 31.48 9.70
C ASP A 231 9.11 32.15 9.37
N GLY A 232 8.15 32.11 10.30
CA GLY A 232 6.79 32.60 10.10
C GLY A 232 5.85 31.67 9.33
N TRP A 233 6.33 30.54 8.81
CA TRP A 233 5.53 29.48 8.21
C TRP A 233 4.89 28.60 9.29
N LYS A 234 3.61 28.25 9.09
CA LYS A 234 2.85 27.33 9.94
C LYS A 234 2.23 26.20 9.10
N PRO A 235 2.33 24.93 9.53
CA PRO A 235 1.77 23.79 8.82
C PRO A 235 0.28 23.93 8.46
N THR A 236 -0.56 24.38 9.40
CA THR A 236 -2.01 24.49 9.17
C THR A 236 -2.35 25.60 8.17
N VAL A 237 -1.66 26.74 8.28
CA VAL A 237 -1.88 27.86 7.35
C VAL A 237 -1.45 27.46 5.94
N TRP A 238 -0.32 26.77 5.81
CA TRP A 238 0.14 26.23 4.54
C TRP A 238 -0.85 25.24 3.94
N LEU A 239 -1.28 24.23 4.70
CA LEU A 239 -2.20 23.21 4.20
C LEU A 239 -3.55 23.81 3.79
N LYS A 240 -4.10 24.76 4.57
CA LYS A 240 -5.32 25.51 4.18
C LYS A 240 -5.10 26.36 2.93
N GLY A 241 -3.90 26.94 2.79
CA GLY A 241 -3.51 27.76 1.65
C GLY A 241 -3.51 27.01 0.33
N LEU A 242 -3.18 25.70 0.33
CA LEU A 242 -3.22 24.84 -0.86
C LEU A 242 -4.60 24.78 -1.52
N PHE A 243 -5.66 25.08 -0.77
CA PHE A 243 -7.06 24.99 -1.22
C PHE A 243 -7.78 26.35 -1.17
N ASN A 244 -7.03 27.46 -1.10
CA ASN A 244 -7.56 28.82 -0.95
C ASN A 244 -8.56 28.95 0.23
N GLY A 245 -8.30 28.24 1.33
CA GLY A 245 -9.14 28.27 2.53
C GLY A 245 -10.41 27.41 2.50
N ASP A 246 -10.59 26.58 1.47
CA ASP A 246 -11.71 25.63 1.36
C ASP A 246 -11.68 24.60 2.51
N ARG A 247 -12.70 24.65 3.37
CA ARG A 247 -12.75 23.81 4.57
C ARG A 247 -12.88 22.33 4.26
N ASP A 248 -13.72 21.95 3.31
CA ASP A 248 -13.97 20.55 2.99
C ASP A 248 -12.73 19.90 2.37
N SER A 249 -12.03 20.64 1.50
CA SER A 249 -10.77 20.20 0.90
C SER A 249 -9.65 20.09 1.95
N TYR A 250 -9.57 21.02 2.90
CA TYR A 250 -8.68 20.90 4.06
C TYR A 250 -9.00 19.65 4.90
N ASP A 251 -10.28 19.43 5.21
CA ASP A 251 -10.72 18.26 5.97
C ASP A 251 -10.41 16.94 5.22
N LEU A 252 -10.62 16.90 3.90
CA LEU A 252 -10.21 15.77 3.05
C LEU A 252 -8.70 15.55 3.09
N ALA A 253 -7.89 16.62 3.03
CA ALA A 253 -6.44 16.51 3.11
C ALA A 253 -5.99 15.89 4.45
N ILE A 254 -6.63 16.26 5.57
CA ILE A 254 -6.38 15.63 6.88
C ILE A 254 -6.81 14.15 6.86
N GLN A 255 -7.94 13.80 6.25
CA GLN A 255 -8.35 12.39 6.10
C GLN A 255 -7.36 11.59 5.22
N ILE A 256 -6.75 12.20 4.20
CA ILE A 256 -5.71 11.56 3.38
C ILE A 256 -4.44 11.31 4.21
N ILE A 257 -4.02 12.28 5.01
CA ILE A 257 -2.89 12.11 5.95
C ILE A 257 -3.22 10.99 6.95
N ARG A 258 -4.42 10.99 7.53
CA ARG A 258 -4.90 9.93 8.45
C ARG A 258 -4.90 8.56 7.78
N ALA A 259 -5.41 8.44 6.56
CA ALA A 259 -5.41 7.18 5.81
C ALA A 259 -3.99 6.70 5.53
N THR A 260 -3.09 7.62 5.14
CA THR A 260 -1.66 7.37 4.92
C THR A 260 -0.97 6.86 6.20
N ILE A 261 -1.32 7.36 7.37
CA ILE A 261 -0.78 6.84 8.63
C ILE A 261 -1.45 5.50 8.97
N THR A 262 -2.76 5.51 9.12
CA THR A 262 -3.50 4.44 9.77
C THR A 262 -3.80 3.22 8.89
N GLY A 263 -3.77 3.39 7.57
CA GLY A 263 -4.21 2.37 6.61
C GLY A 263 -5.74 2.19 6.54
N LYS A 264 -6.50 2.92 7.36
CA LYS A 264 -7.96 2.98 7.30
C LYS A 264 -8.34 3.96 6.19
N THR A 265 -8.72 3.43 5.03
CA THR A 265 -9.17 4.23 3.88
C THR A 265 -10.69 4.18 3.76
N LEU A 266 -11.23 5.08 2.93
CA LEU A 266 -12.63 5.10 2.51
C LEU A 266 -12.89 4.20 1.28
N GLU A 267 -11.96 3.28 0.98
CA GLU A 267 -11.96 2.52 -0.27
C GLU A 267 -11.93 3.39 -1.54
N ASN A 268 -11.31 4.57 -1.44
CA ASN A 268 -11.19 5.55 -2.50
C ASN A 268 -9.74 5.68 -3.01
N ILE A 269 -9.64 6.14 -4.25
CA ILE A 269 -8.46 6.71 -4.86
C ILE A 269 -8.50 8.22 -4.63
N PHE A 270 -7.46 8.76 -4.02
CA PHE A 270 -7.30 10.20 -3.84
C PHE A 270 -6.61 10.80 -5.05
N TRP A 271 -7.32 11.68 -5.76
CA TRP A 271 -6.84 12.31 -6.98
C TRP A 271 -6.46 13.77 -6.70
N LEU A 272 -5.18 14.08 -6.73
CA LEU A 272 -4.65 15.43 -6.55
C LEU A 272 -4.68 16.15 -7.89
N TYR A 273 -5.57 17.11 -8.03
CA TYR A 273 -5.74 17.89 -9.25
C TYR A 273 -5.29 19.35 -9.05
N GLY A 274 -4.70 19.94 -10.07
CA GLY A 274 -4.35 21.37 -10.12
C GLY A 274 -3.27 21.61 -11.17
N GLU A 275 -2.92 22.85 -11.44
CA GLU A 275 -1.84 23.16 -12.37
C GLU A 275 -0.45 22.85 -11.79
N GLY A 276 0.61 23.01 -12.60
CA GLY A 276 1.99 22.92 -12.14
C GLY A 276 2.29 23.99 -11.08
N GLY A 277 3.04 23.63 -10.03
CA GLY A 277 3.46 24.60 -9.00
C GLY A 277 2.43 24.91 -7.91
N THR A 278 1.26 24.25 -7.89
CA THR A 278 0.19 24.45 -6.89
C THR A 278 0.44 23.78 -5.53
N GLY A 279 1.57 23.07 -5.36
CA GLY A 279 1.94 22.40 -4.10
C GLY A 279 1.59 20.91 -4.02
N LYS A 280 1.02 20.29 -5.07
CA LYS A 280 0.73 18.84 -5.13
C LYS A 280 1.92 17.97 -4.74
N GLY A 281 3.07 18.22 -5.37
CA GLY A 281 4.30 17.47 -5.11
C GLY A 281 4.84 17.68 -3.69
N THR A 282 4.62 18.86 -3.09
CA THR A 282 4.99 19.12 -1.70
C THR A 282 4.10 18.33 -0.74
N PHE A 283 2.80 18.23 -1.03
CA PHE A 283 1.88 17.39 -0.25
C PHE A 283 2.21 15.90 -0.38
N GLN A 284 2.58 15.42 -1.56
CA GLN A 284 3.08 14.04 -1.74
C GLN A 284 4.36 13.80 -0.93
N THR A 285 5.32 14.72 -0.98
CA THR A 285 6.54 14.64 -0.16
C THR A 285 6.23 14.60 1.34
N LEU A 286 5.23 15.34 1.83
CA LEU A 286 4.77 15.20 3.22
C LEU A 286 4.28 13.78 3.51
N LEU A 287 3.43 13.20 2.65
CA LEU A 287 2.94 11.83 2.81
C LEU A 287 4.09 10.81 2.83
N GLU A 288 5.05 10.94 1.92
CA GLU A 288 6.25 10.10 1.84
C GLU A 288 7.10 10.22 3.11
N ASN A 289 7.32 11.43 3.63
CA ASN A 289 8.10 11.67 4.85
C ASN A 289 7.43 11.07 6.10
N LEU A 290 6.09 11.10 6.18
CA LEU A 290 5.33 10.51 7.28
C LEU A 290 5.52 8.98 7.34
N VAL A 291 5.33 8.30 6.21
CA VAL A 291 5.40 6.83 6.17
C VAL A 291 6.80 6.28 6.01
N GLY A 292 7.73 7.04 5.42
CA GLY A 292 9.04 6.56 4.98
C GLY A 292 8.99 6.07 3.52
N SER A 293 9.99 6.45 2.72
CA SER A 293 10.09 6.10 1.30
C SER A 293 10.07 4.58 1.04
N GLU A 294 10.57 3.79 1.99
CA GLU A 294 10.53 2.32 1.96
C GLU A 294 9.10 1.75 1.94
N ASN A 295 8.11 2.51 2.43
CA ASN A 295 6.71 2.12 2.50
C ASN A 295 5.88 2.60 1.30
N VAL A 296 6.49 3.34 0.37
CA VAL A 296 5.82 3.92 -0.81
C VAL A 296 6.13 3.11 -2.07
N ALA A 297 5.09 2.78 -2.83
CA ALA A 297 5.20 2.33 -4.21
C ALA A 297 5.02 3.54 -5.14
N SER A 298 6.03 3.84 -5.97
CA SER A 298 5.88 4.79 -7.06
C SER A 298 5.21 4.09 -8.23
N PHE A 299 3.92 4.36 -8.43
CA PHE A 299 3.11 3.68 -9.44
C PHE A 299 2.12 4.64 -10.08
N LYS A 300 2.31 4.90 -11.37
CA LYS A 300 1.39 5.67 -12.20
C LYS A 300 0.32 4.75 -12.75
N ILE A 301 -0.94 5.18 -12.67
CA ILE A 301 -2.02 4.52 -13.40
C ILE A 301 -1.96 4.98 -14.87
N ASP A 302 -0.98 4.48 -15.62
CA ASP A 302 -0.93 4.66 -17.07
C ASP A 302 -1.43 3.40 -17.81
N GLY A 303 -2.19 3.62 -18.88
CA GLY A 303 -2.78 2.54 -19.68
C GLY A 303 -1.83 1.90 -20.69
N ALA A 304 -0.55 2.28 -20.69
CA ALA A 304 0.38 1.98 -21.79
C ALA A 304 1.09 0.63 -21.64
N SER A 305 1.36 0.16 -20.42
CA SER A 305 2.25 -0.98 -20.21
C SER A 305 1.59 -2.35 -20.36
N GLY A 306 0.25 -2.45 -20.31
CA GLY A 306 -0.50 -3.70 -20.50
C GLY A 306 -0.21 -4.82 -19.49
N LYS A 307 0.76 -4.63 -18.59
CA LYS A 307 1.13 -5.52 -17.49
C LYS A 307 1.52 -4.68 -16.28
N PHE A 308 0.66 -4.73 -15.28
CA PHE A 308 0.93 -4.18 -13.97
C PHE A 308 2.05 -4.97 -13.31
N ASP A 309 3.22 -4.34 -13.10
CA ASP A 309 4.27 -4.95 -12.27
C ASP A 309 3.85 -4.85 -10.80
N THR A 310 3.05 -5.83 -10.39
CA THR A 310 2.49 -5.91 -9.04
C THR A 310 3.55 -6.27 -7.99
N SER A 311 4.77 -6.64 -8.40
CA SER A 311 5.88 -6.88 -7.48
C SER A 311 6.27 -5.63 -6.68
N ILE A 312 6.13 -4.43 -7.26
CA ILE A 312 6.44 -3.16 -6.57
C ILE A 312 5.56 -2.89 -5.35
N LEU A 313 4.42 -3.58 -5.24
CA LEU A 313 3.48 -3.46 -4.12
C LEU A 313 3.88 -4.30 -2.91
N ILE A 314 4.90 -5.16 -3.02
CA ILE A 314 5.41 -5.99 -1.92
C ILE A 314 6.03 -5.09 -0.85
N GLY A 315 5.68 -5.33 0.43
CA GLY A 315 6.12 -4.48 1.56
C GLY A 315 5.55 -3.06 1.62
N LYS A 316 4.81 -2.58 0.61
CA LYS A 316 4.34 -1.18 0.55
C LYS A 316 2.98 -0.99 1.22
N THR A 317 2.73 0.25 1.68
CA THR A 317 1.54 0.65 2.44
C THR A 317 0.81 1.85 1.80
N VAL A 318 1.50 2.59 0.92
CA VAL A 318 1.00 3.74 0.17
C VAL A 318 1.43 3.59 -1.30
N VAL A 319 0.55 3.97 -2.21
CA VAL A 319 0.81 3.99 -3.66
C VAL A 319 0.69 5.44 -4.13
N ILE A 320 1.78 6.00 -4.65
CA ILE A 320 1.81 7.36 -5.19
C ILE A 320 2.13 7.30 -6.68
N GLY A 321 1.24 7.83 -7.51
CA GLY A 321 1.48 8.05 -8.93
C GLY A 321 1.60 9.52 -9.21
N ASP A 322 2.79 10.00 -9.56
CA ASP A 322 3.02 11.41 -9.87
C ASP A 322 2.93 11.70 -11.37
N ASP A 323 2.47 12.90 -11.72
CA ASP A 323 2.47 13.47 -13.07
C ASP A 323 1.84 12.54 -14.13
N ILE A 324 0.58 12.17 -13.92
CA ILE A 324 -0.23 11.50 -14.94
C ILE A 324 -0.67 12.54 -15.96
N GLN A 325 -0.47 12.25 -17.26
CA GLN A 325 -0.89 13.14 -18.33
C GLN A 325 -2.42 13.20 -18.46
N LYS A 326 -2.95 14.37 -18.88
CA LYS A 326 -4.39 14.65 -18.99
C LYS A 326 -5.15 13.65 -19.89
N ASP A 327 -4.50 13.12 -20.92
CA ASP A 327 -5.15 12.26 -21.92
C ASP A 327 -4.89 10.75 -21.71
N VAL A 328 -4.44 10.37 -20.53
CA VAL A 328 -4.25 8.94 -20.21
C VAL A 328 -5.60 8.22 -20.22
N VAL A 329 -5.67 7.16 -21.02
CA VAL A 329 -6.82 6.25 -21.06
C VAL A 329 -6.54 5.04 -20.18
N ILE A 330 -7.32 4.88 -19.11
CA ILE A 330 -7.25 3.70 -18.25
C ILE A 330 -8.14 2.61 -18.86
N LYS A 331 -7.50 1.63 -19.49
CA LYS A 331 -8.19 0.48 -20.11
C LYS A 331 -8.71 -0.51 -19.08
N ASP A 332 -7.95 -0.75 -18.01
CA ASP A 332 -8.30 -1.67 -16.94
C ASP A 332 -8.11 -0.98 -15.58
N THR A 333 -9.22 -0.62 -14.94
CA THR A 333 -9.24 -0.03 -13.60
C THR A 333 -9.27 -1.09 -12.49
N SER A 334 -9.36 -2.39 -12.83
CA SER A 334 -9.64 -3.46 -11.86
C SER A 334 -8.57 -3.55 -10.78
N VAL A 335 -7.29 -3.50 -11.16
CA VAL A 335 -6.17 -3.56 -10.21
C VAL A 335 -6.22 -2.35 -9.29
N VAL A 336 -6.33 -1.13 -9.82
CA VAL A 336 -6.34 0.10 -9.02
C VAL A 336 -7.54 0.14 -8.07
N PHE A 337 -8.73 -0.20 -8.55
CA PHE A 337 -9.91 -0.29 -7.70
C PHE A 337 -9.73 -1.35 -6.61
N SER A 338 -9.10 -2.48 -6.94
CA SER A 338 -8.76 -3.52 -5.97
C SER A 338 -7.75 -3.04 -4.92
N LEU A 339 -6.78 -2.19 -5.29
CA LEU A 339 -5.85 -1.57 -4.34
C LEU A 339 -6.57 -0.62 -3.38
N ALA A 340 -7.50 0.17 -3.90
CA ALA A 340 -8.29 1.09 -3.08
C ALA A 340 -9.22 0.35 -2.12
N THR A 341 -9.91 -0.71 -2.57
CA THR A 341 -10.85 -1.51 -1.76
C THR A 341 -10.18 -2.50 -0.83
N GLY A 342 -8.94 -2.90 -1.12
CA GLY A 342 -8.32 -4.06 -0.51
C GLY A 342 -8.89 -5.40 -1.01
N ASP A 343 -9.45 -5.41 -2.22
CA ASP A 343 -9.82 -6.65 -2.90
C ASP A 343 -8.58 -7.49 -3.24
N PRO A 344 -8.73 -8.80 -3.49
CA PRO A 344 -7.61 -9.67 -3.81
C PRO A 344 -6.87 -9.23 -5.08
N ILE A 345 -5.58 -8.97 -4.97
CA ILE A 345 -4.68 -8.68 -6.08
C ILE A 345 -3.72 -9.84 -6.33
N ARG A 346 -3.51 -10.15 -7.60
CA ARG A 346 -2.50 -11.12 -8.03
C ARG A 346 -1.15 -10.42 -8.12
N ILE A 347 -0.19 -10.90 -7.34
CA ILE A 347 1.19 -10.45 -7.34
C ILE A 347 2.00 -11.37 -8.23
N GLU A 348 2.67 -10.78 -9.23
CA GLU A 348 3.59 -11.46 -10.14
C GLU A 348 5.00 -10.89 -9.90
N ASP A 349 5.88 -11.74 -9.38
CA ASP A 349 7.28 -11.40 -9.12
C ASP A 349 8.16 -12.26 -10.03
N LYS A 350 9.16 -11.66 -10.67
CA LYS A 350 9.90 -12.28 -11.77
C LYS A 350 10.65 -13.50 -11.26
N GLY A 351 10.44 -14.66 -11.90
CA GLY A 351 11.06 -15.92 -11.50
C GLY A 351 10.40 -16.58 -10.26
N LYS A 352 9.39 -15.95 -9.64
CA LYS A 352 8.60 -16.55 -8.57
C LYS A 352 7.22 -16.96 -9.07
N ARG A 353 6.59 -17.91 -8.37
CA ARG A 353 5.20 -18.29 -8.68
C ARG A 353 4.25 -17.17 -8.25
N PRO A 354 3.30 -16.77 -9.10
CA PRO A 354 2.33 -15.73 -8.75
C PRO A 354 1.43 -16.19 -7.60
N TYR A 355 0.94 -15.23 -6.82
CA TYR A 355 0.07 -15.49 -5.68
C TYR A 355 -0.95 -14.35 -5.51
N THR A 356 -1.99 -14.60 -4.71
CA THR A 356 -3.04 -13.61 -4.47
C THR A 356 -2.95 -13.11 -3.03
N THR A 357 -3.02 -11.80 -2.81
CA THR A 357 -3.03 -11.17 -1.48
C THR A 357 -4.06 -10.04 -1.40
N ARG A 358 -4.45 -9.64 -0.19
CA ARG A 358 -5.26 -8.44 0.05
C ARG A 358 -4.39 -7.40 0.75
N LYS A 359 -4.32 -6.19 0.21
CA LYS A 359 -3.58 -5.10 0.81
C LYS A 359 -4.45 -3.85 0.83
N ARG A 360 -4.69 -3.31 2.02
CA ARG A 360 -5.27 -1.98 2.19
C ARG A 360 -4.14 -0.96 2.05
N MET A 361 -4.10 -0.29 0.91
CA MET A 361 -3.12 0.76 0.64
C MET A 361 -3.84 2.09 0.43
N THR A 362 -3.19 3.16 0.85
CA THR A 362 -3.64 4.50 0.51
C THR A 362 -3.18 4.79 -0.91
N VAL A 363 -4.12 4.97 -1.84
CA VAL A 363 -3.81 5.23 -3.25
C VAL A 363 -3.97 6.71 -3.52
N VAL A 364 -2.85 7.39 -3.80
CA VAL A 364 -2.77 8.81 -4.13
C VAL A 364 -2.23 8.95 -5.54
N GLN A 365 -2.88 9.75 -6.37
CA GLN A 365 -2.52 9.94 -7.77
C GLN A 365 -2.57 11.44 -8.07
N SER A 366 -1.60 11.98 -8.78
CA SER A 366 -1.60 13.39 -9.19
C SER A 366 -1.56 13.53 -10.70
N SER A 367 -2.24 14.57 -11.17
CA SER A 367 -2.25 14.94 -12.58
C SER A 367 -2.65 16.40 -12.76
N ASN A 368 -2.52 16.87 -14.01
CA ASN A 368 -3.13 18.13 -14.44
C ASN A 368 -4.48 17.91 -15.16
N GLY A 369 -5.04 16.69 -15.10
CA GLY A 369 -6.28 16.32 -15.79
C GLY A 369 -6.81 14.95 -15.38
N PHE A 370 -8.12 14.76 -15.44
CA PHE A 370 -8.72 13.48 -15.03
C PHE A 370 -8.60 12.45 -16.16
N PRO A 371 -8.22 11.19 -15.86
CA PRO A 371 -7.99 10.19 -16.88
C PRO A 371 -9.31 9.74 -17.52
N ARG A 372 -9.26 9.42 -18.80
CA ARG A 372 -10.40 8.82 -19.50
C ARG A 372 -10.52 7.35 -19.10
N MET A 373 -11.71 6.91 -18.70
CA MET A 373 -11.93 5.51 -18.33
C MET A 373 -13.31 5.03 -18.75
N ASN A 374 -13.44 3.73 -19.02
CA ASN A 374 -14.72 3.11 -19.33
C ASN A 374 -15.41 2.66 -18.04
N ALA A 375 -15.98 3.61 -17.30
CA ALA A 375 -16.73 3.36 -16.06
C ALA A 375 -18.00 4.22 -16.03
N ASP A 376 -19.03 3.79 -15.28
CA ASP A 376 -20.21 4.63 -15.07
C ASP A 376 -19.94 5.71 -14.01
N GLN A 377 -20.71 6.81 -14.07
CA GLN A 377 -20.53 7.95 -13.17
C GLN A 377 -20.63 7.56 -11.68
N LYS A 378 -21.50 6.59 -11.36
CA LYS A 378 -21.67 6.10 -9.98
C LYS A 378 -20.42 5.38 -9.48
N ALA A 379 -19.78 4.54 -10.31
CA ALA A 379 -18.52 3.90 -9.95
C ALA A 379 -17.41 4.93 -9.77
N ILE A 380 -17.32 5.93 -10.66
CA ILE A 380 -16.34 7.02 -10.54
C ILE A 380 -16.54 7.80 -9.24
N ASN A 381 -17.74 8.30 -8.97
CA ASN A 381 -18.06 9.06 -7.76
C ASN A 381 -17.87 8.25 -6.46
N ARG A 382 -18.07 6.92 -6.52
CA ARG A 382 -17.83 6.03 -5.39
C ARG A 382 -16.34 5.74 -5.17
N ARG A 383 -15.52 5.77 -6.22
CA ARG A 383 -14.10 5.35 -6.14
C ARG A 383 -13.12 6.51 -6.08
N PHE A 384 -13.47 7.70 -6.55
CA PHE A 384 -12.58 8.85 -6.55
C PHE A 384 -12.99 9.89 -5.51
N ARG A 385 -11.98 10.49 -4.88
CA ARG A 385 -12.07 11.73 -4.11
C ARG A 385 -11.02 12.67 -4.67
N VAL A 386 -11.46 13.78 -5.25
CA VAL A 386 -10.59 14.75 -5.91
C VAL A 386 -10.27 15.87 -4.93
N LEU A 387 -8.99 16.12 -4.73
CA LEU A 387 -8.50 17.25 -3.96
C LEU A 387 -7.95 18.29 -4.94
N THR A 388 -8.64 19.42 -5.06
CA THR A 388 -8.34 20.48 -6.04
C THR A 388 -7.42 21.53 -5.42
N PHE A 389 -6.17 21.56 -5.88
CA PHE A 389 -5.14 22.49 -5.45
C PHE A 389 -5.30 23.81 -6.20
N SER A 390 -5.26 24.91 -5.44
CA SER A 390 -5.32 26.27 -5.97
C SER A 390 -3.91 26.78 -6.29
N GLU A 391 -3.83 27.81 -7.13
CA GLU A 391 -2.58 28.57 -7.30
C GLU A 391 -2.10 29.11 -5.95
N LEU A 392 -0.80 28.98 -5.69
CA LEU A 392 -0.20 29.48 -4.46
C LEU A 392 -0.11 31.01 -4.53
N LYS A 393 -0.59 31.69 -3.49
CA LYS A 393 -0.44 33.14 -3.37
C LYS A 393 1.03 33.47 -3.08
N GLY A 394 1.68 34.19 -3.99
CA GLY A 394 3.07 34.65 -3.85
C GLY A 394 4.11 33.68 -4.42
N LYS A 395 5.39 33.98 -4.17
CA LYS A 395 6.51 33.19 -4.71
C LYS A 395 6.60 31.86 -3.99
N ALA A 396 6.63 30.76 -4.74
CA ALA A 396 6.80 29.43 -4.19
C ALA A 396 8.12 29.32 -3.39
N ASP A 397 7.99 29.01 -2.09
CA ASP A 397 9.14 28.77 -1.22
C ASP A 397 9.58 27.30 -1.32
N LYS A 398 10.73 27.08 -1.97
CA LYS A 398 11.29 25.74 -2.16
C LYS A 398 11.71 25.07 -0.84
N ARG A 399 11.95 25.85 0.23
CA ARG A 399 12.31 25.33 1.56
C ARG A 399 11.19 24.50 2.16
N ILE A 400 9.93 24.81 1.82
CA ILE A 400 8.78 24.05 2.31
C ILE A 400 8.91 22.58 1.90
N LYS A 401 9.18 22.31 0.62
CA LYS A 401 9.32 20.94 0.09
C LYS A 401 10.63 20.27 0.51
N ASN A 402 11.73 21.01 0.46
CA ASN A 402 13.08 20.45 0.62
C ASN A 402 13.52 20.32 2.09
N ASP A 403 12.82 20.97 3.02
CA ASP A 403 13.19 21.02 4.43
C ASP A 403 11.95 20.92 5.34
N TYR A 404 11.04 21.90 5.31
CA TYR A 404 10.06 22.08 6.39
C TYR A 404 9.12 20.88 6.54
N VAL A 405 8.57 20.34 5.44
CA VAL A 405 7.67 19.17 5.49
C VAL A 405 8.39 17.85 5.80
N GLY A 406 9.71 17.86 5.95
CA GLY A 406 10.52 16.74 6.42
C GLY A 406 11.01 16.86 7.86
N ARG A 407 10.81 18.02 8.51
CA ARG A 407 11.26 18.23 9.89
C ARG A 407 10.42 17.43 10.88
N LYS A 408 11.10 16.89 11.90
CA LYS A 408 10.50 16.00 12.90
C LYS A 408 9.30 16.67 13.59
N GLU A 409 9.42 17.92 14.01
CA GLU A 409 8.36 18.68 14.68
C GLU A 409 7.13 18.90 13.79
N VAL A 410 7.31 19.03 12.48
CA VAL A 410 6.20 19.17 11.52
C VAL A 410 5.50 17.83 11.31
N LEU A 411 6.28 16.75 11.17
CA LEU A 411 5.75 15.40 10.98
C LEU A 411 4.98 14.93 12.23
N GLU A 412 5.54 15.10 13.43
CA GLU A 412 4.86 14.79 14.69
C GLU A 412 3.55 15.56 14.85
N TYR A 413 3.55 16.85 14.48
CA TYR A 413 2.34 17.67 14.48
C TYR A 413 1.26 17.11 13.55
N PHE A 414 1.61 16.74 12.31
CA PHE A 414 0.64 16.15 11.38
C PHE A 414 0.17 14.76 11.80
N VAL A 415 1.03 13.94 12.41
CA VAL A 415 0.61 12.66 12.98
C VAL A 415 -0.43 12.87 14.08
N LYS A 416 -0.14 13.77 15.03
CA LYS A 416 -1.09 14.12 16.09
C LYS A 416 -2.41 14.62 15.53
N LEU A 417 -2.35 15.65 14.67
CA LEU A 417 -3.52 16.25 14.04
C LEU A 417 -4.39 15.19 13.33
N ALA A 418 -3.78 14.30 12.57
CA ALA A 418 -4.49 13.27 11.82
C ALA A 418 -5.10 12.18 12.70
N ILE A 419 -4.40 11.76 13.77
CA ILE A 419 -4.85 10.72 14.70
C ILE A 419 -5.96 11.22 15.64
N GLU A 420 -5.86 12.46 16.11
CA GLU A 420 -6.90 13.07 16.95
C GLU A 420 -8.13 13.53 16.14
N THR A 421 -7.98 13.76 14.83
CA THR A 421 -9.12 14.07 13.96
C THR A 421 -9.96 12.81 13.70
N PRO A 422 -11.28 12.81 14.04
CA PRO A 422 -12.13 11.66 13.80
C PRO A 422 -12.16 11.24 12.32
N PHE A 423 -12.21 9.93 12.08
CA PHE A 423 -12.38 9.40 10.73
C PHE A 423 -13.74 9.79 10.15
N ARG A 424 -13.77 10.38 8.96
CA ARG A 424 -14.99 10.82 8.27
C ARG A 424 -14.88 10.58 6.76
N ASP A 425 -15.98 10.17 6.13
CA ASP A 425 -16.10 10.16 4.66
C ASP A 425 -16.33 11.59 4.17
N VAL A 426 -15.24 12.32 3.97
CA VAL A 426 -15.29 13.69 3.45
C VAL A 426 -15.32 13.62 1.93
N ASN A 427 -16.36 14.18 1.32
CA ASN A 427 -16.46 14.35 -0.12
C ASN A 427 -16.72 15.83 -0.43
N PRO A 428 -15.68 16.64 -0.68
CA PRO A 428 -15.83 18.07 -0.91
C PRO A 428 -16.74 18.36 -2.10
N GLN A 429 -17.52 19.43 -2.01
CA GLN A 429 -18.40 19.84 -3.12
C GLN A 429 -17.61 20.06 -4.42
N LYS A 430 -16.41 20.67 -4.34
CA LYS A 430 -15.47 20.80 -5.47
C LYS A 430 -15.06 19.46 -6.09
N SER A 431 -14.96 18.39 -5.29
CA SER A 431 -14.67 17.05 -5.81
C SER A 431 -15.84 16.52 -6.62
N ILE A 432 -17.07 16.74 -6.15
CA ILE A 432 -18.29 16.26 -6.80
C ILE A 432 -18.48 16.97 -8.13
N GLU A 433 -18.36 18.29 -8.14
CA GLU A 433 -18.47 19.14 -9.34
C GLU A 433 -17.40 18.77 -10.37
N PHE A 434 -16.14 18.65 -9.93
CA PHE A 434 -15.05 18.27 -10.82
C PHE A 434 -15.28 16.90 -11.48
N LEU A 435 -15.71 15.89 -10.72
CA LEU A 435 -15.96 14.56 -11.27
C LEU A 435 -17.17 14.54 -12.22
N ASP A 436 -18.18 15.36 -11.96
CA ASP A 436 -19.34 15.52 -12.85
C ASP A 436 -18.93 16.14 -14.19
N GLU A 437 -18.18 17.24 -14.16
CA GLU A 437 -17.63 17.90 -15.36
C GLU A 437 -16.71 16.95 -16.13
N ALA A 438 -15.76 16.31 -15.46
CA ALA A 438 -14.86 15.35 -16.09
C ALA A 438 -15.62 14.17 -16.74
N TYR A 439 -16.71 13.70 -16.11
CA TYR A 439 -17.56 12.66 -16.67
C TYR A 439 -18.30 13.12 -17.94
N LYS A 440 -18.79 14.36 -17.96
CA LYS A 440 -19.43 14.96 -19.14
C LYS A 440 -18.42 15.14 -20.28
N GLU A 441 -17.19 15.57 -19.99
CA GLU A 441 -16.11 15.69 -20.98
C GLU A 441 -15.78 14.34 -21.65
N MET A 442 -15.75 13.25 -20.90
CA MET A 442 -15.43 11.92 -21.44
C MET A 442 -16.63 11.19 -22.07
N ASN A 443 -17.86 11.62 -21.79
CA ASN A 443 -19.08 10.95 -22.22
C ASN A 443 -20.04 11.89 -22.97
N PRO A 444 -20.04 11.88 -24.32
CA PRO A 444 -20.92 12.73 -25.13
C PRO A 444 -22.42 12.58 -24.83
N VAL A 445 -22.87 11.39 -24.40
CA VAL A 445 -24.28 11.19 -24.02
C VAL A 445 -24.59 11.90 -22.72
N ALA A 446 -23.66 11.91 -21.76
CA ALA A 446 -23.85 12.60 -20.48
C ALA A 446 -23.91 14.11 -20.67
N ASP A 447 -22.97 14.69 -21.44
CA ASP A 447 -23.00 16.12 -21.77
C ASP A 447 -24.27 16.50 -22.56
N PHE A 448 -24.69 15.67 -23.53
CA PHE A 448 -25.94 15.90 -24.24
C PHE A 448 -27.15 15.87 -23.30
N VAL A 449 -27.24 14.90 -22.39
CA VAL A 449 -28.40 14.78 -21.49
C VAL A 449 -28.50 15.98 -20.57
N ASP A 450 -27.39 16.43 -20.01
CA ASP A 450 -27.31 17.59 -19.11
C ASP A 450 -27.81 18.87 -19.81
N ARG A 451 -27.38 19.09 -21.05
CA ARG A 451 -27.76 20.27 -21.84
C ARG A 451 -29.15 20.19 -22.45
N PHE A 452 -29.65 18.99 -22.77
CA PHE A 452 -30.91 18.82 -23.50
C PHE A 452 -32.12 18.61 -22.56
N PHE A 453 -31.98 17.83 -21.48
CA PHE A 453 -33.09 17.49 -20.59
C PHE A 453 -33.23 18.48 -19.42
N ASN A 454 -33.58 19.72 -19.73
CA ASN A 454 -33.92 20.75 -18.74
C ASN A 454 -35.14 21.56 -19.18
N ASP A 455 -35.71 22.33 -18.25
CA ASP A 455 -36.94 23.09 -18.47
C ASP A 455 -36.77 24.30 -19.41
N GLU A 456 -35.54 24.78 -19.58
CA GLU A 456 -35.23 25.90 -20.49
C GLU A 456 -35.24 25.43 -21.94
N VAL A 457 -34.69 24.24 -22.21
CA VAL A 457 -34.61 23.64 -23.55
C VAL A 457 -35.91 22.94 -23.91
N ILE A 458 -36.47 22.10 -23.05
CA ILE A 458 -37.71 21.36 -23.34
C ILE A 458 -38.87 22.08 -22.64
N LYS A 459 -39.64 22.89 -23.36
CA LYS A 459 -40.83 23.59 -22.79
C LYS A 459 -42.13 22.80 -22.96
N CYS A 460 -42.15 21.79 -23.82
CA CYS A 460 -43.29 20.88 -23.98
C CYS A 460 -43.30 19.79 -22.90
N ASN A 461 -44.45 19.14 -22.71
CA ASN A 461 -44.62 18.11 -21.66
C ASN A 461 -44.13 16.73 -22.08
N TYR A 462 -43.86 16.51 -23.37
CA TYR A 462 -43.35 15.25 -23.91
C TYR A 462 -42.43 15.47 -25.11
N VAL A 463 -41.34 14.71 -25.21
CA VAL A 463 -40.43 14.66 -26.37
C VAL A 463 -40.25 13.21 -26.88
N PRO A 464 -40.48 12.93 -28.18
CA PRO A 464 -40.31 11.60 -28.75
C PRO A 464 -38.86 11.12 -28.79
N ASN A 465 -38.65 9.81 -28.65
CA ASN A 465 -37.33 9.19 -28.80
C ASN A 465 -36.67 9.52 -30.13
N GLY A 466 -37.43 9.46 -31.24
CA GLY A 466 -36.91 9.79 -32.56
C GLY A 466 -36.38 11.23 -32.63
N TYR A 467 -37.11 12.18 -32.07
CA TYR A 467 -36.69 13.58 -32.02
C TYR A 467 -35.41 13.76 -31.21
N VAL A 468 -35.33 13.12 -30.03
CA VAL A 468 -34.13 13.13 -29.18
C VAL A 468 -32.92 12.51 -29.92
N PHE A 469 -33.13 11.44 -30.68
CA PHE A 469 -32.08 10.80 -31.47
C PHE A 469 -31.54 11.71 -32.57
N GLU A 470 -32.41 12.43 -33.29
CA GLU A 470 -32.00 13.43 -34.28
C GLU A 470 -31.22 14.58 -33.62
N CYS A 471 -31.69 15.10 -32.48
CA CYS A 471 -30.99 16.13 -31.72
C CYS A 471 -29.60 15.66 -31.25
N PHE A 472 -29.47 14.40 -30.83
CA PHE A 472 -28.19 13.83 -30.44
C PHE A 472 -27.20 13.71 -31.62
N LYS A 473 -27.68 13.33 -32.81
CA LYS A 473 -26.84 13.30 -34.02
C LYS A 473 -26.30 14.69 -34.36
N ALA A 474 -27.17 15.70 -34.40
CA ALA A 474 -26.79 17.08 -34.65
C ALA A 474 -25.81 17.62 -33.58
N TYR A 475 -26.03 17.26 -32.32
CA TYR A 475 -25.12 17.54 -31.22
C TYR A 475 -23.72 16.93 -31.45
N CYS A 476 -23.63 15.66 -31.83
CA CYS A 476 -22.35 15.00 -32.11
C CYS A 476 -21.62 15.64 -33.30
N GLU A 477 -22.34 16.02 -34.36
CA GLU A 477 -21.76 16.69 -35.53
C GLU A 477 -21.15 18.04 -35.19
N LYS A 478 -21.86 18.87 -34.40
CA LYS A 478 -21.42 20.21 -33.99
C LYS A 478 -20.21 20.18 -33.04
N ASN A 479 -20.16 19.19 -32.14
CA ASN A 479 -19.08 19.04 -31.15
C ASN A 479 -17.90 18.21 -31.67
N GLN A 480 -17.78 18.00 -32.98
CA GLN A 480 -16.70 17.22 -33.62
C GLN A 480 -16.58 15.76 -33.11
N ASN A 481 -17.62 15.24 -32.47
CA ASN A 481 -17.73 13.86 -32.01
C ASN A 481 -18.27 12.94 -33.12
N ARG A 482 -17.87 13.18 -34.39
CA ARG A 482 -18.44 12.52 -35.58
C ARG A 482 -18.26 11.00 -35.59
N ASN A 483 -17.23 10.51 -34.89
CA ASN A 483 -16.94 9.07 -34.76
C ASN A 483 -17.73 8.39 -33.62
N TYR A 484 -18.46 9.16 -32.80
CA TYR A 484 -19.28 8.62 -31.72
C TYR A 484 -20.66 8.23 -32.25
N PHE A 485 -20.76 7.05 -32.86
CA PHE A 485 -22.01 6.54 -33.42
C PHE A 485 -22.68 5.54 -32.48
N LEU A 486 -23.83 5.91 -31.93
CA LEU A 486 -24.72 5.01 -31.21
C LEU A 486 -25.99 4.79 -32.03
N ASN A 487 -26.47 3.55 -32.10
CA ASN A 487 -27.84 3.32 -32.58
C ASN A 487 -28.86 3.85 -31.56
N SER A 488 -30.07 4.20 -32.03
CA SER A 488 -31.13 4.78 -31.20
C SER A 488 -31.43 3.95 -29.94
N ARG A 489 -31.48 2.62 -30.06
CA ARG A 489 -31.73 1.72 -28.91
C ARG A 489 -30.67 1.86 -27.82
N THR A 490 -29.40 1.95 -28.20
CA THR A 490 -28.27 2.07 -27.28
C THR A 490 -28.24 3.45 -26.64
N LEU A 491 -28.46 4.50 -27.42
CA LEU A 491 -28.59 5.87 -26.90
C LEU A 491 -29.66 5.94 -25.80
N HIS A 492 -30.89 5.52 -26.10
CA HIS A 492 -31.98 5.61 -25.11
C HIS A 492 -31.76 4.71 -23.90
N LYS A 493 -31.05 3.58 -24.05
CA LYS A 493 -30.64 2.76 -22.90
C LYS A 493 -29.67 3.52 -22.00
N GLN A 494 -28.76 4.32 -22.56
CA GLN A 494 -27.84 5.15 -21.80
C GLN A 494 -28.54 6.37 -21.18
N ILE A 495 -29.32 7.13 -21.95
CA ILE A 495 -30.09 8.29 -21.46
C ILE A 495 -30.92 7.90 -20.23
N LYS A 496 -31.65 6.77 -20.29
CA LYS A 496 -32.48 6.32 -19.15
C LYS A 496 -31.71 6.10 -17.85
N LYS A 497 -30.40 5.82 -17.89
CA LYS A 497 -29.59 5.62 -16.69
C LYS A 497 -29.17 6.93 -16.03
N ILE A 498 -29.12 8.02 -16.79
CA ILE A 498 -28.61 9.33 -16.38
C ILE A 498 -29.66 10.44 -16.57
N LEU A 499 -30.92 10.05 -16.75
CA LEU A 499 -32.02 10.99 -16.97
C LEU A 499 -32.26 11.83 -15.70
N PRO A 500 -32.37 13.16 -15.81
CA PRO A 500 -32.70 14.01 -14.67
C PRO A 500 -34.04 13.63 -14.04
N LYS A 501 -34.15 13.79 -12.71
CA LYS A 501 -35.36 13.41 -11.95
C LYS A 501 -36.63 14.18 -12.36
N THR A 502 -36.49 15.31 -13.04
CA THR A 502 -37.60 16.10 -13.60
C THR A 502 -38.24 15.46 -14.83
N PHE A 503 -37.58 14.45 -15.43
CA PHE A 503 -38.09 13.71 -16.57
C PHE A 503 -38.26 12.23 -16.25
N ARG A 504 -39.18 11.57 -16.98
CA ARG A 504 -39.38 10.12 -16.93
C ARG A 504 -39.58 9.54 -18.33
N PRO A 505 -39.18 8.29 -18.59
CA PRO A 505 -39.57 7.58 -19.80
C PRO A 505 -41.12 7.47 -19.85
N LYS A 506 -41.71 7.84 -20.99
CA LYS A 506 -43.17 7.81 -21.21
C LYS A 506 -43.46 7.10 -22.54
N GLU A 507 -44.46 6.22 -22.56
CA GLU A 507 -45.02 5.66 -23.79
C GLU A 507 -46.41 6.28 -23.98
N VAL A 508 -46.69 6.79 -25.17
CA VAL A 508 -47.92 7.50 -25.52
C VAL A 508 -48.53 6.91 -26.78
N THR A 509 -49.81 7.20 -27.01
CA THR A 509 -50.51 6.84 -28.24
C THR A 509 -50.84 8.10 -29.01
N ILE A 510 -50.27 8.25 -30.21
CA ILE A 510 -50.67 9.26 -31.18
C ILE A 510 -52.01 8.82 -31.76
N LYS A 511 -53.05 9.67 -31.63
CA LYS A 511 -54.40 9.36 -32.09
C LYS A 511 -54.45 9.30 -33.63
N LYS A 512 -55.44 8.60 -34.16
CA LYS A 512 -55.76 8.60 -35.59
C LYS A 512 -55.93 10.04 -36.10
N GLY A 513 -55.38 10.33 -37.28
CA GLY A 513 -55.43 11.65 -37.90
C GLY A 513 -54.45 12.69 -37.32
N GLN A 514 -53.66 12.34 -36.30
CA GLN A 514 -52.64 13.22 -35.74
C GLN A 514 -51.24 12.83 -36.24
N LYS A 515 -50.44 13.86 -36.55
CA LYS A 515 -49.01 13.72 -36.89
C LYS A 515 -48.16 13.45 -35.64
N PHE A 516 -48.33 14.26 -34.60
CA PHE A 516 -47.59 14.17 -33.33
C PHE A 516 -48.51 13.93 -32.14
N TYR A 517 -47.95 13.48 -31.02
CA TYR A 517 -48.68 13.44 -29.75
C TYR A 517 -49.03 14.87 -29.28
N GLU A 518 -50.21 15.04 -28.68
CA GLU A 518 -50.79 16.35 -28.35
C GLU A 518 -49.92 17.21 -27.40
N GLU A 519 -49.11 16.56 -26.56
CA GLU A 519 -48.19 17.24 -25.63
C GLU A 519 -46.79 17.51 -26.21
N PHE A 520 -46.54 17.15 -27.48
CA PHE A 520 -45.28 17.42 -28.17
C PHE A 520 -45.45 18.50 -29.23
N ASN A 521 -44.65 19.56 -29.10
CA ASN A 521 -44.47 20.56 -30.13
C ASN A 521 -42.96 20.82 -30.32
N PRO A 522 -42.37 20.52 -31.50
CA PRO A 522 -40.94 20.72 -31.74
C PRO A 522 -40.52 22.19 -31.63
N HIS A 523 -41.42 23.15 -31.90
CA HIS A 523 -41.12 24.59 -31.76
C HIS A 523 -41.03 25.04 -30.29
N LEU A 524 -41.51 24.23 -29.35
CA LEU A 524 -41.35 24.45 -27.91
C LEU A 524 -40.08 23.79 -27.36
N VAL A 525 -39.22 23.24 -28.23
CA VAL A 525 -37.89 22.78 -27.84
C VAL A 525 -36.86 23.82 -28.29
N SER A 526 -36.42 24.66 -27.35
CA SER A 526 -35.41 25.71 -27.57
C SER A 526 -34.01 25.09 -27.61
N ASN A 527 -33.71 24.34 -28.67
CA ASN A 527 -32.46 23.61 -28.84
C ASN A 527 -31.46 24.36 -29.76
N PRO A 528 -30.20 24.62 -29.33
CA PRO A 528 -29.14 25.19 -30.19
C PRO A 528 -28.65 24.27 -31.34
N TRP A 529 -29.16 23.04 -31.43
CA TRP A 529 -28.89 22.03 -32.47
C TRP A 529 -30.13 21.74 -33.35
N HIS A 530 -31.08 22.69 -33.41
CA HIS A 530 -32.37 22.62 -34.12
C HIS A 530 -32.38 21.71 -35.35
N PHE A 531 -33.36 20.79 -35.42
CA PHE A 531 -33.54 19.91 -36.57
C PHE A 531 -34.98 19.96 -37.08
N ASP A 532 -35.16 20.59 -38.24
CA ASP A 532 -36.45 20.76 -38.91
C ASP A 532 -36.94 19.47 -39.59
N ALA A 533 -36.08 18.44 -39.64
CA ALA A 533 -36.32 17.21 -40.40
C ALA A 533 -36.74 16.01 -39.53
N TYR A 534 -37.20 16.22 -38.28
CA TYR A 534 -37.74 15.11 -37.50
C TYR A 534 -39.00 14.55 -38.16
N ASP A 535 -38.87 13.31 -38.65
CA ASP A 535 -39.96 12.53 -39.20
C ASP A 535 -40.24 11.32 -38.31
N ASN A 536 -41.49 11.19 -37.87
CA ASN A 536 -41.97 10.02 -37.16
C ASN A 536 -42.66 9.01 -38.09
N GLY A 537 -42.47 9.13 -39.40
CA GLY A 537 -43.11 8.32 -40.44
C GLY A 537 -44.59 8.63 -40.62
N ARG A 538 -45.07 9.81 -40.20
CA ARG A 538 -46.48 10.25 -40.33
C ARG A 538 -46.60 11.57 -41.08
N ASN A 539 -45.63 11.89 -41.93
CA ASN A 539 -45.59 13.13 -42.70
C ASN A 539 -46.73 13.24 -43.75
N LYS A 540 -47.20 12.11 -44.30
CA LYS A 540 -48.33 12.07 -45.23
C LYS A 540 -49.64 11.72 -44.49
N LYS A 541 -50.78 12.18 -45.01
CA LYS A 541 -52.10 11.87 -44.44
C LYS A 541 -52.42 10.37 -44.47
N GLU A 542 -51.91 9.64 -45.46
CA GLU A 542 -52.06 8.18 -45.59
C GLU A 542 -51.45 7.44 -44.39
N ASP A 543 -50.33 7.93 -43.86
CA ASP A 543 -49.62 7.34 -42.72
C ASP A 543 -50.27 7.68 -41.36
N GLN A 544 -51.36 8.48 -41.37
CA GLN A 544 -52.09 8.92 -40.18
C GLN A 544 -53.40 8.16 -39.96
N GLN A 545 -53.69 7.14 -40.79
CA GLN A 545 -54.94 6.40 -40.77
C GLN A 545 -55.15 5.55 -39.50
N ASP A 546 -54.06 5.12 -38.87
CA ASP A 546 -54.09 4.34 -37.63
C ASP A 546 -53.43 5.09 -36.47
N ALA A 547 -53.84 4.71 -35.24
CA ALA A 547 -53.16 5.15 -34.03
C ALA A 547 -51.77 4.51 -33.93
N LYS A 548 -50.79 5.25 -33.41
CA LYS A 548 -49.40 4.80 -33.30
C LYS A 548 -48.90 4.94 -31.87
N LYS A 549 -48.31 3.87 -31.32
CA LYS A 549 -47.55 3.97 -30.07
C LYS A 549 -46.21 4.63 -30.31
N GLU A 550 -45.84 5.56 -29.46
CA GLU A 550 -44.57 6.26 -29.51
C GLU A 550 -43.94 6.29 -28.12
N ARG A 551 -42.62 6.10 -28.07
CA ARG A 551 -41.84 6.19 -26.84
C ARG A 551 -41.06 7.48 -26.83
N GLY A 552 -40.89 8.03 -25.65
CA GLY A 552 -40.21 9.29 -25.44
C GLY A 552 -39.99 9.56 -23.96
N TYR A 553 -39.90 10.83 -23.63
CA TYR A 553 -39.68 11.33 -22.28
C TYR A 553 -40.73 12.38 -21.96
N GLY A 554 -41.37 12.27 -20.80
CA GLY A 554 -42.29 13.27 -20.30
C GLY A 554 -41.74 13.96 -19.04
N LYS A 555 -42.22 15.16 -18.76
CA LYS A 555 -41.98 15.82 -17.48
C LYS A 555 -42.74 15.13 -16.35
N ASN A 556 -42.18 15.18 -15.14
CA ASN A 556 -42.80 14.65 -13.93
C ASN A 556 -43.85 15.58 -13.35
#